data_AF-A0A8T5B233-F1
#
_entry.id   AF-A0A8T5B233-F1
#
_cell.length_a   1.000
_cell.length_b   1.000
_cell.length_c   1.000
_cell.angle_alpha   90.00
_cell.angle_beta   90.00
_cell.angle_gamma   90.00
#
_symmetry.space_group_name_H-M   'P 1'
#
loop_
_entity.id
_entity.type
_entity.pdbx_description
1 polymer ?
#
loop_
_entity_poly.entity_id
_entity_poly.type
_entity_poly.pdbx_seq_one_letter_code
_entity_poly.pdbx_strand_id
1 'polypeptide(L)'
;MLLTKTLEGFDYWTASLIKRREVLKTLLSNEKISADTFNILDKKLTDVERALINLRETIDCDRSFWDSIASDGEKILESLLVDLRFLNLMGEMNVDKWLSLSRVIELGLSALKYPDRKFFQKNAGKISASNFRATQTQKRGKHFLRRREGTSDERRQILEKTAIPEGINLSSDTHCMNPWKPDCRRTDIKLSIYYNGQFLPICHECWKEISEKNIEWTT
;
A
#
# COMPACT_ATOMS: atom_id res chain seq x y z
N MET A 1 9.22 -4.06 -14.37
CA MET A 1 9.15 -5.24 -15.29
C MET A 1 7.75 -5.53 -15.82
N LEU A 2 6.65 -5.25 -15.09
CA LEU A 2 5.29 -5.44 -15.60
C LEU A 2 4.88 -4.35 -16.61
N LEU A 3 5.17 -3.08 -16.30
CA LEU A 3 4.85 -1.93 -17.17
C LEU A 3 5.56 -1.95 -18.53
N THR A 4 6.82 -2.43 -18.56
CA THR A 4 7.58 -2.55 -19.82
C THR A 4 7.01 -3.63 -20.73
N LYS A 5 6.56 -4.76 -20.16
CA LYS A 5 5.89 -5.83 -20.92
C LYS A 5 4.52 -5.41 -21.44
N THR A 6 3.78 -4.58 -20.70
CA THR A 6 2.51 -4.03 -21.18
C THR A 6 2.71 -3.05 -22.34
N LEU A 7 3.76 -2.22 -22.30
CA LEU A 7 4.09 -1.29 -23.40
C LEU A 7 4.50 -2.02 -24.68
N GLU A 8 5.35 -3.05 -24.59
CA GLU A 8 5.67 -3.94 -25.73
C GLU A 8 4.41 -4.62 -26.31
N GLY A 9 3.45 -4.96 -25.44
CA GLY A 9 2.15 -5.48 -25.83
C GLY A 9 1.37 -4.48 -26.69
N PHE A 10 1.32 -3.21 -26.30
CA PHE A 10 0.62 -2.18 -27.07
C PHE A 10 1.21 -2.00 -28.47
N ASP A 11 2.55 -2.02 -28.61
CA ASP A 11 3.20 -1.87 -29.92
C ASP A 11 2.81 -3.03 -30.87
N TYR A 12 2.75 -4.25 -30.32
CA TYR A 12 2.23 -5.41 -31.05
C TYR A 12 0.76 -5.24 -31.48
N TRP A 13 -0.11 -4.77 -30.58
CA TRP A 13 -1.53 -4.56 -30.90
C TRP A 13 -1.72 -3.50 -31.99
N THR A 14 -0.99 -2.38 -31.91
CA THR A 14 -1.01 -1.32 -32.93
C THR A 14 -0.58 -1.85 -34.29
N ALA A 15 0.56 -2.56 -34.36
CA ALA A 15 1.04 -3.18 -35.60
C ALA A 15 0.02 -4.18 -36.16
N SER A 16 -0.65 -4.95 -35.29
CA SER A 16 -1.68 -5.89 -35.70
C SER A 16 -2.93 -5.21 -36.25
N LEU A 17 -3.34 -4.05 -35.72
CA LEU A 17 -4.46 -3.27 -36.26
C LEU A 17 -4.14 -2.69 -37.62
N ILE A 18 -2.93 -2.13 -37.80
CA ILE A 18 -2.45 -1.62 -39.09
C ILE A 18 -2.52 -2.74 -40.14
N LYS A 19 -1.98 -3.93 -39.82
CA LYS A 19 -2.02 -5.07 -40.73
C LYS A 19 -3.45 -5.49 -41.11
N ARG A 20 -4.38 -5.49 -40.16
CA ARG A 20 -5.80 -5.81 -40.43
C ARG A 20 -6.45 -4.78 -41.35
N ARG A 21 -6.16 -3.49 -41.16
CA ARG A 21 -6.66 -2.41 -42.01
C ARG A 21 -6.12 -2.52 -43.44
N GLU A 22 -4.85 -2.86 -43.61
CA GLU A 22 -4.27 -3.11 -44.94
C GLU A 22 -4.91 -4.31 -45.65
N VAL A 23 -5.17 -5.42 -44.94
CA VAL A 23 -5.88 -6.56 -45.52
C VAL A 23 -7.30 -6.15 -45.95
N LEU A 24 -8.02 -5.37 -45.13
CA LEU A 24 -9.35 -4.87 -45.51
C LEU A 24 -9.31 -3.99 -46.77
N LYS A 25 -8.30 -3.11 -46.90
CA LYS A 25 -8.12 -2.31 -48.12
C LYS A 25 -7.91 -3.18 -49.35
N THR A 26 -7.06 -4.21 -49.25
CA THR A 26 -6.85 -5.13 -50.37
C THR A 26 -8.10 -5.93 -50.74
N LEU A 27 -8.93 -6.31 -49.77
CA LEU A 27 -10.21 -6.98 -50.05
C LEU A 27 -11.21 -6.05 -50.76
N LEU A 28 -11.24 -4.76 -50.39
CA LEU A 28 -12.05 -3.75 -51.05
C LEU A 28 -11.59 -3.52 -52.49
N SER A 29 -10.29 -3.35 -52.72
CA SER A 29 -9.73 -3.14 -54.07
C SER A 29 -9.93 -4.33 -55.00
N ASN A 30 -10.05 -5.55 -54.46
CA ASN A 30 -10.34 -6.75 -55.22
C ASN A 30 -11.86 -7.02 -55.37
N GLU A 31 -12.72 -6.07 -55.01
CA GLU A 31 -14.19 -6.16 -55.03
C GLU A 31 -14.77 -7.36 -54.25
N LYS A 32 -13.98 -7.97 -53.34
CA LYS A 32 -14.42 -9.11 -52.51
C LYS A 32 -15.37 -8.70 -51.39
N ILE A 33 -15.38 -7.42 -51.04
CA ILE A 33 -16.27 -6.82 -50.04
C ILE A 33 -16.84 -5.53 -50.60
N SER A 34 -18.06 -5.18 -50.21
CA SER A 34 -18.67 -3.90 -50.54
C SER A 34 -18.04 -2.75 -49.75
N ALA A 35 -18.16 -1.52 -50.27
CA ALA A 35 -17.76 -0.31 -49.56
C ALA A 35 -18.45 -0.17 -48.20
N ASP A 36 -19.74 -0.51 -48.10
CA ASP A 36 -20.50 -0.46 -46.85
C ASP A 36 -19.94 -1.45 -45.81
N THR A 37 -19.60 -2.66 -46.25
CA THR A 37 -18.98 -3.67 -45.37
C THR A 37 -17.61 -3.21 -44.88
N PHE A 38 -16.80 -2.63 -45.77
CA PHE A 38 -15.52 -2.04 -45.41
C PHE A 38 -15.68 -0.94 -44.36
N ASN A 39 -16.60 0.01 -44.57
CA ASN A 39 -16.83 1.14 -43.67
C ASN A 39 -17.23 0.68 -42.26
N ILE A 40 -18.09 -0.34 -42.14
CA ILE A 40 -18.48 -0.91 -40.84
C ILE A 40 -17.27 -1.52 -40.12
N LEU A 41 -16.42 -2.26 -40.84
CA LEU A 41 -15.25 -2.91 -40.25
C LEU A 41 -14.14 -1.92 -39.91
N ASP A 42 -13.88 -0.93 -40.76
CA ASP A 42 -12.89 0.11 -40.50
C ASP A 42 -13.31 1.01 -39.33
N LYS A 43 -14.61 1.31 -39.19
CA LYS A 43 -15.15 1.97 -38.00
C LYS A 43 -14.85 1.17 -36.73
N LYS A 44 -15.11 -0.15 -36.73
CA LYS A 44 -14.78 -1.01 -35.59
C LYS A 44 -13.28 -1.02 -35.27
N LEU A 45 -12.42 -1.09 -36.29
CA LEU A 45 -10.97 -1.02 -36.08
C LEU A 45 -10.56 0.33 -35.48
N THR A 46 -11.16 1.42 -35.94
CA THR A 46 -10.93 2.77 -35.42
C THR A 46 -11.38 2.90 -33.96
N ASP A 47 -12.52 2.28 -33.59
CA ASP A 47 -12.99 2.26 -32.21
C ASP A 47 -12.03 1.49 -31.29
N VAL A 48 -11.48 0.37 -31.74
CA VAL A 48 -10.46 -0.40 -31.00
C VAL A 48 -9.14 0.39 -30.90
N GLU A 49 -8.72 1.04 -31.98
CA GLU A 49 -7.53 1.90 -32.00
C GLU A 49 -7.65 3.04 -30.98
N ARG A 50 -8.80 3.71 -30.95
CA ARG A 50 -9.10 4.75 -29.96
C ARG A 50 -9.04 4.22 -28.53
N ALA A 51 -9.64 3.06 -28.27
CA ALA A 51 -9.61 2.43 -26.95
C ALA A 51 -8.18 2.08 -26.50
N LEU A 52 -7.32 1.60 -27.42
CA LEU A 52 -5.92 1.31 -27.13
C LEU A 52 -5.11 2.57 -26.81
N ILE A 53 -5.32 3.66 -27.56
CA ILE A 53 -4.66 4.95 -27.32
C ILE A 53 -5.04 5.47 -25.94
N ASN A 54 -6.34 5.53 -25.63
CA ASN A 54 -6.82 6.00 -24.32
C ASN A 54 -6.25 5.17 -23.17
N LEU A 55 -6.18 3.84 -23.33
CA LEU A 55 -5.63 2.96 -22.30
C LEU A 55 -4.11 3.19 -22.12
N ARG A 56 -3.36 3.37 -23.21
CA ARG A 56 -1.93 3.69 -23.14
C ARG A 56 -1.71 5.01 -22.41
N GLU A 57 -2.44 6.06 -22.79
CA GLU A 57 -2.35 7.37 -22.14
C GLU A 57 -2.67 7.29 -20.65
N THR A 58 -3.70 6.53 -20.27
CA THR A 58 -4.07 6.30 -18.87
C THR A 58 -2.93 5.63 -18.10
N ILE A 59 -2.33 4.58 -18.67
CA ILE A 59 -1.21 3.87 -18.03
C ILE A 59 0.04 4.76 -17.91
N ASP A 60 0.32 5.59 -18.92
CA ASP A 60 1.45 6.52 -18.88
C ASP A 60 1.22 7.64 -17.85
N CYS A 61 -0.01 8.16 -17.74
CA CYS A 61 -0.42 9.08 -16.68
C CYS A 61 -0.22 8.45 -15.30
N ASP A 62 -0.76 7.25 -15.06
CA ASP A 62 -0.61 6.53 -13.79
C ASP A 62 0.86 6.34 -13.45
N ARG A 63 1.69 5.96 -14.43
CA ARG A 63 3.13 5.82 -14.26
C ARG A 63 3.77 7.12 -13.78
N SER A 64 3.51 8.23 -14.47
CA SER A 64 4.08 9.53 -14.08
C SER A 64 3.64 9.99 -12.70
N PHE A 65 2.40 9.70 -12.31
CA PHE A 65 1.86 9.98 -10.99
C PHE A 65 2.61 9.19 -9.91
N TRP A 66 2.79 7.87 -10.10
CA TRP A 66 3.54 7.03 -9.16
C TRP A 66 5.02 7.40 -9.09
N ASP A 67 5.65 7.78 -10.21
CA ASP A 67 7.03 8.27 -10.23
C ASP A 67 7.16 9.58 -9.41
N SER A 68 6.17 10.47 -9.47
CA SER A 68 6.12 11.67 -8.63
C SER A 68 6.00 11.33 -7.15
N ILE A 69 5.08 10.42 -6.78
CA ILE A 69 4.92 9.97 -5.39
C ILE A 69 6.21 9.34 -4.86
N ALA A 70 6.87 8.49 -5.67
CA ALA A 70 8.12 7.86 -5.28
C ALA A 70 9.22 8.91 -5.03
N SER A 71 9.34 9.90 -5.91
CA SER A 71 10.28 11.01 -5.79
C SER A 71 10.06 11.84 -4.52
N ASP A 72 8.80 12.17 -4.21
CA ASP A 72 8.48 12.91 -2.99
C ASP A 72 8.72 12.08 -1.73
N GLY A 73 8.41 10.78 -1.79
CA GLY A 73 8.77 9.82 -0.74
C GLY A 73 10.27 9.76 -0.49
N GLU A 74 11.10 9.75 -1.54
CA GLU A 74 12.56 9.79 -1.42
C GLU A 74 13.03 11.03 -0.68
N LYS A 75 12.54 12.23 -1.05
CA LYS A 75 12.90 13.49 -0.38
C LYS A 75 12.54 13.48 1.10
N ILE A 76 11.36 12.96 1.44
CA ILE A 76 10.90 12.85 2.83
C ILE A 76 11.83 11.93 3.62
N LEU A 77 12.16 10.75 3.08
CA LEU A 77 13.05 9.80 3.74
C LEU A 77 14.48 10.36 3.87
N GLU A 78 14.99 11.07 2.86
CA GLU A 78 16.28 11.75 2.91
C GLU A 78 16.30 12.83 4.00
N SER A 79 15.26 13.66 4.08
CA SER A 79 15.12 14.67 5.14
C SER A 79 15.13 14.03 6.52
N LEU A 80 14.35 12.96 6.72
CA LEU A 80 14.31 12.25 8.00
C LEU A 80 15.68 11.67 8.39
N LEU A 81 16.45 11.14 7.43
CA LEU A 81 17.82 10.67 7.72
C LEU A 81 18.73 11.80 8.18
N VAL A 82 18.61 12.99 7.59
CA VAL A 82 19.36 14.18 8.00
C VAL A 82 18.97 14.60 9.41
N ASP A 83 17.67 14.66 9.72
CA ASP A 83 17.17 15.03 11.04
C ASP A 83 17.61 14.05 12.12
N LEU A 84 17.50 12.74 11.85
CA LEU A 84 17.96 11.70 12.77
C LEU A 84 19.47 11.80 13.04
N ARG A 85 20.27 12.09 12.01
CA ARG A 85 21.70 12.29 12.17
C ARG A 85 22.00 13.55 13.00
N PHE A 86 21.25 14.63 12.77
CA PHE A 86 21.37 15.87 13.54
C PHE A 86 21.07 15.64 15.02
N LEU A 87 19.96 15.00 15.35
CA LEU A 87 19.58 14.68 16.75
C LEU A 87 20.63 13.82 17.45
N ASN A 88 21.22 12.84 16.76
CA ASN A 88 22.29 12.03 17.31
C ASN A 88 23.57 12.86 17.58
N LEU A 89 23.92 13.80 16.69
CA LEU A 89 25.06 14.70 16.90
C LEU A 89 24.84 15.69 18.05
N MET A 90 23.60 16.12 18.27
CA MET A 90 23.21 16.97 19.40
C MET A 90 23.17 16.22 20.74
N GLY A 91 23.31 14.88 20.73
CA GLY A 91 23.17 14.05 21.92
C GLY A 91 21.73 13.86 22.39
N GLU A 92 20.75 14.35 21.64
CA GLU A 92 19.31 14.20 21.92
C GLU A 92 18.79 12.81 21.55
N MET A 93 19.59 12.04 20.81
CA MET A 93 19.31 10.66 20.44
C MET A 93 20.52 9.78 20.71
N ASN A 94 20.28 8.58 21.26
CA ASN A 94 21.36 7.61 21.42
C ASN A 94 21.70 6.91 20.10
N VAL A 95 22.94 6.44 20.02
CA VAL A 95 23.51 5.83 18.82
C VAL A 95 22.74 4.58 18.38
N ASP A 96 22.32 3.75 19.33
CA ASP A 96 21.60 2.50 19.03
C ASP A 96 20.23 2.77 18.38
N LYS A 97 19.47 3.76 18.89
CA LYS A 97 18.18 4.13 18.32
C LYS A 97 18.37 4.77 16.95
N TRP A 98 19.34 5.67 16.81
CA TRP A 98 19.69 6.28 15.53
C TRP A 98 20.01 5.20 14.48
N LEU A 99 20.91 4.26 14.78
CA LEU A 99 21.28 3.17 13.87
C LEU A 99 20.08 2.29 13.49
N SER A 100 19.19 2.00 14.43
CA SER A 100 18.00 1.18 14.13
C SER A 100 17.03 1.89 13.19
N LEU A 101 16.77 3.18 13.40
CA LEU A 101 15.83 3.96 12.60
C LEU A 101 16.40 4.32 11.24
N SER A 102 17.66 4.75 11.18
CA SER A 102 18.33 5.05 9.91
C SER A 102 18.37 3.82 9.02
N ARG A 103 18.61 2.63 9.59
CA ARG A 103 18.63 1.38 8.83
C ARG A 103 17.28 1.07 8.18
N VAL A 104 16.17 1.28 8.88
CA VAL A 104 14.82 1.06 8.33
C VAL A 104 14.53 2.05 7.21
N ILE A 105 14.88 3.32 7.40
CA ILE A 105 14.65 4.36 6.41
C ILE A 105 15.51 4.15 5.16
N GLU A 106 16.78 3.78 5.31
CA GLU A 106 17.67 3.41 4.19
C GLU A 106 17.12 2.23 3.37
N LEU A 107 16.51 1.25 4.03
CA LEU A 107 15.84 0.14 3.35
C LEU A 107 14.63 0.64 2.54
N GLY A 108 13.82 1.53 3.12
CA GLY A 108 12.69 2.16 2.43
C GLY A 108 13.15 2.98 1.22
N LEU A 109 14.20 3.78 1.39
CA LEU A 109 14.79 4.60 0.33
C LEU A 109 15.38 3.75 -0.80
N SER A 110 16.02 2.62 -0.46
CA SER A 110 16.47 1.65 -1.45
C SER A 110 15.30 1.01 -2.22
N ALA A 111 14.11 0.89 -1.60
CA ALA A 111 12.91 0.34 -2.22
C ALA A 111 12.27 1.28 -3.22
N LEU A 112 12.32 2.58 -2.94
CA LEU A 112 11.86 3.60 -3.86
C LEU A 112 12.82 3.74 -5.06
N LYS A 113 14.13 3.80 -4.80
CA LYS A 113 15.15 3.97 -5.86
C LYS A 113 15.30 2.76 -6.78
N TYR A 114 15.12 1.56 -6.25
CA TYR A 114 15.32 0.31 -6.98
C TYR A 114 14.11 -0.62 -6.80
N PRO A 115 12.99 -0.38 -7.52
CA PRO A 115 11.77 -1.18 -7.42
C PRO A 115 11.93 -2.62 -7.93
N ASP A 116 13.15 -3.05 -8.31
CA ASP A 116 13.40 -4.44 -8.68
C ASP A 116 13.37 -5.37 -7.45
N ARG A 117 12.31 -6.20 -7.39
CA ARG A 117 12.01 -7.15 -6.31
C ARG A 117 13.19 -8.05 -5.92
N LYS A 118 14.15 -8.27 -6.82
CA LYS A 118 15.33 -9.11 -6.55
C LYS A 118 16.24 -8.57 -5.45
N PHE A 119 16.24 -7.25 -5.20
CA PHE A 119 17.03 -6.65 -4.13
C PHE A 119 16.47 -6.97 -2.72
N PHE A 120 15.13 -7.00 -2.58
CA PHE A 120 14.46 -7.23 -1.29
C PHE A 120 14.55 -8.68 -0.81
N GLN A 121 14.51 -9.64 -1.74
CA GLN A 121 14.61 -11.07 -1.41
C GLN A 121 15.98 -11.46 -0.82
N LYS A 122 17.08 -10.81 -1.23
CA LYS A 122 18.43 -11.06 -0.68
C LYS A 122 18.66 -10.42 0.69
N ASN A 123 17.96 -9.34 1.00
CA ASN A 123 18.18 -8.56 2.22
C ASN A 123 17.18 -8.87 3.35
N ALA A 124 16.04 -9.50 3.05
CA ALA A 124 15.07 -9.94 4.07
C ALA A 124 15.66 -10.96 5.07
N GLY A 125 16.58 -11.83 4.62
CA GLY A 125 17.24 -12.83 5.48
C GLY A 125 18.17 -12.26 6.56
N LYS A 126 18.53 -10.97 6.49
CA LYS A 126 19.38 -10.31 7.51
C LYS A 126 18.59 -9.61 8.61
N ILE A 127 17.27 -9.45 8.45
CA ILE A 127 16.41 -8.72 9.40
C ILE A 127 15.96 -9.64 10.56
N SER A 128 16.06 -10.97 10.42
CA SER A 128 15.61 -11.93 11.43
C SER A 128 16.65 -12.36 12.48
N ALA A 129 17.90 -11.87 12.45
CA ALA A 129 18.98 -12.44 13.27
C ALA A 129 19.56 -11.53 14.37
N SER A 130 19.22 -10.23 14.43
CA SER A 130 19.76 -9.35 15.47
C SER A 130 18.64 -8.72 16.31
N ASN A 131 18.48 -9.28 17.50
CA ASN A 131 17.92 -8.68 18.73
C ASN A 131 16.45 -8.94 19.04
N PHE A 132 16.14 -10.21 19.37
CA PHE A 132 15.27 -10.53 20.51
C PHE A 132 16.03 -11.49 21.44
N ARG A 133 16.96 -10.95 22.25
CA ARG A 133 17.53 -11.70 23.37
C ARG A 133 16.66 -11.42 24.58
N ALA A 134 15.70 -12.31 24.80
CA ALA A 134 14.92 -12.36 26.02
C ALA A 134 15.87 -12.52 27.23
N THR A 135 15.77 -11.60 28.19
CA THR A 135 16.38 -11.73 29.51
C THR A 135 15.72 -12.90 30.25
N GLN A 136 16.36 -14.07 30.20
CA GLN A 136 16.10 -15.14 31.15
C GLN A 136 16.81 -14.81 32.47
N THR A 137 16.03 -14.40 33.47
CA THR A 137 16.45 -14.51 34.87
C THR A 137 15.79 -15.73 35.48
N GLN A 138 16.59 -16.76 35.70
CA GLN A 138 16.24 -17.98 36.40
C GLN A 138 15.79 -17.69 37.84
N LYS A 139 14.62 -18.18 38.24
CA LYS A 139 14.39 -18.62 39.62
C LYS A 139 13.79 -20.02 39.62
N ARG A 140 14.63 -20.95 40.09
CA ARG A 140 14.26 -22.32 40.48
C ARG A 140 13.31 -22.29 41.68
N GLY A 141 12.26 -23.10 41.61
CA GLY A 141 11.43 -23.51 42.75
C GLY A 141 10.56 -24.69 42.33
N LYS A 142 10.79 -25.87 42.90
CA LYS A 142 10.17 -27.16 42.57
C LYS A 142 8.80 -27.36 43.26
N HIS A 143 7.99 -28.24 42.65
CA HIS A 143 6.86 -29.03 43.18
C HIS A 143 5.55 -28.30 43.53
N PHE A 144 4.48 -28.54 42.75
CA PHE A 144 3.36 -29.41 43.17
C PHE A 144 2.45 -29.76 41.98
N LEU A 145 2.28 -31.06 41.71
CA LEU A 145 1.23 -31.58 40.84
C LEU A 145 -0.10 -31.51 41.60
N ARG A 146 -1.11 -30.81 41.05
CA ARG A 146 -2.50 -31.10 41.43
C ARG A 146 -3.50 -30.86 40.29
N ARG A 147 -3.84 -31.99 39.67
CA ARG A 147 -5.09 -32.37 39.01
C ARG A 147 -6.33 -31.58 39.46
N ARG A 148 -7.10 -31.03 38.51
CA ARG A 148 -8.57 -31.00 38.56
C ARG A 148 -9.19 -30.83 37.16
N GLU A 149 -10.11 -31.73 36.86
CA GLU A 149 -10.94 -31.85 35.65
C GLU A 149 -12.24 -31.03 35.76
N GLY A 150 -12.84 -30.72 34.60
CA GLY A 150 -14.24 -30.27 34.37
C GLY A 150 -14.41 -28.74 34.39
N THR A 151 -15.08 -28.06 33.45
CA THR A 151 -16.29 -28.35 32.63
C THR A 151 -16.30 -27.42 31.39
N SER A 152 -16.35 -27.91 30.14
CA SER A 152 -17.52 -28.06 29.25
C SER A 152 -18.43 -26.82 29.07
N ASP A 153 -18.24 -26.14 27.93
CA ASP A 153 -19.12 -25.24 27.14
C ASP A 153 -18.24 -24.07 26.65
N GLU A 154 -17.92 -23.84 25.38
CA GLU A 154 -18.80 -23.71 24.23
C GLU A 154 -18.09 -24.13 22.92
N ARG A 155 -18.70 -25.08 22.21
CA ARG A 155 -18.52 -25.21 20.75
C ARG A 155 -19.20 -24.02 20.08
N ARG A 156 -18.43 -23.18 19.40
CA ARG A 156 -18.66 -22.66 18.03
C ARG A 156 -17.84 -21.40 17.81
N GLN A 157 -16.77 -21.51 17.01
CA GLN A 157 -16.51 -20.69 15.82
C GLN A 157 -15.03 -20.81 15.43
N ILE A 158 -14.77 -21.83 14.61
CA ILE A 158 -13.69 -21.78 13.63
C ILE A 158 -14.33 -21.17 12.39
N LEU A 159 -13.99 -19.92 12.06
CA LEU A 159 -13.86 -19.42 10.69
C LEU A 159 -13.25 -18.02 10.70
N GLU A 160 -12.03 -17.96 10.14
CA GLU A 160 -11.40 -16.84 9.44
C GLU A 160 -11.38 -15.46 10.10
N LYS A 161 -10.22 -15.13 10.69
CA LYS A 161 -9.79 -13.74 10.85
C LYS A 161 -8.46 -13.52 10.12
N THR A 162 -8.54 -13.31 8.82
CA THR A 162 -7.65 -12.38 8.12
C THR A 162 -7.90 -10.98 8.65
N ALA A 163 -6.91 -10.33 9.26
CA ALA A 163 -6.67 -8.87 9.20
C ALA A 163 -5.65 -8.41 10.28
N ILE A 164 -4.55 -7.86 9.77
CA ILE A 164 -3.78 -6.71 10.27
C ILE A 164 -3.05 -6.88 11.64
N PRO A 165 -1.71 -6.68 11.70
CA PRO A 165 -0.98 -6.65 12.96
C PRO A 165 -1.34 -5.38 13.75
N GLU A 166 -2.20 -5.54 14.75
CA GLU A 166 -2.38 -4.56 15.83
C GLU A 166 -1.15 -4.58 16.74
N GLY A 167 -0.64 -3.39 17.08
CA GLY A 167 0.40 -3.27 18.10
C GLY A 167 1.24 -2.00 18.08
N ILE A 168 0.70 -0.83 17.69
CA ILE A 168 1.27 0.41 18.20
C ILE A 168 0.80 0.51 19.66
N ASN A 169 1.69 0.18 20.59
CA ASN A 169 1.55 0.55 22.00
C ASN A 169 1.58 2.08 22.08
N LEU A 170 0.43 2.69 21.81
CA LEU A 170 0.20 4.09 22.13
C LEU A 170 -0.09 4.12 23.62
N SER A 171 0.75 4.86 24.33
CA SER A 171 0.68 5.13 25.77
C SER A 171 -0.76 5.32 26.25
N SER A 172 -0.99 4.94 27.51
CA SER A 172 -2.25 4.96 28.27
C SER A 172 -3.02 6.29 28.32
N ASP A 173 -2.59 7.31 27.57
CA ASP A 173 -3.18 8.65 27.52
C ASP A 173 -3.86 8.98 26.19
N THR A 174 -3.80 8.09 25.18
CA THR A 174 -4.42 8.38 23.89
C THR A 174 -5.92 8.07 23.92
N HIS A 175 -6.73 9.13 23.96
CA HIS A 175 -8.18 9.05 23.96
C HIS A 175 -8.75 9.67 22.69
N CYS A 176 -10.00 9.33 22.39
CA CYS A 176 -10.73 9.84 21.25
C CYS A 176 -10.74 11.37 21.26
N MET A 177 -10.48 11.99 20.12
CA MET A 177 -10.54 13.43 19.91
C MET A 177 -11.49 13.72 18.75
N ASN A 178 -12.73 13.24 18.86
CA ASN A 178 -13.72 13.39 17.80
C ASN A 178 -14.16 14.86 17.67
N PRO A 179 -13.94 15.54 16.52
CA PRO A 179 -14.36 16.93 16.31
C PRO A 179 -15.87 17.15 16.51
N TRP A 180 -16.69 16.14 16.22
CA TRP A 180 -18.14 16.19 16.32
C TRP A 180 -18.67 15.72 17.68
N LYS A 181 -17.79 15.23 18.57
CA LYS A 181 -18.13 14.74 19.91
C LYS A 181 -16.94 14.97 20.86
N PRO A 182 -16.64 16.24 21.22
CA PRO A 182 -15.42 16.63 21.92
C PRO A 182 -15.31 16.05 23.34
N ASP A 183 -16.43 15.67 23.96
CA ASP A 183 -16.46 15.09 25.30
C ASP A 183 -16.08 13.60 25.34
N CYS A 184 -15.90 12.96 24.18
CA CYS A 184 -15.53 11.55 24.13
C CYS A 184 -14.10 11.35 24.65
N ARG A 185 -13.90 10.51 25.67
CA ARG A 185 -12.57 10.18 26.21
C ARG A 185 -12.22 8.71 26.15
N ARG A 186 -12.87 7.97 25.25
CA ARG A 186 -12.63 6.53 25.13
C ARG A 186 -11.28 6.25 24.48
N THR A 187 -10.62 5.19 24.93
CA THR A 187 -9.26 4.81 24.50
C THR A 187 -9.25 3.70 23.46
N ASP A 188 -10.42 3.17 23.06
CA ASP A 188 -10.62 2.16 22.02
C ASP A 188 -10.53 2.76 20.61
N ILE A 189 -9.37 3.35 20.30
CA ILE A 189 -9.12 4.03 19.02
C ILE A 189 -9.21 3.03 17.86
N LYS A 190 -10.09 3.32 16.89
CA LYS A 190 -10.32 2.49 15.70
C LYS A 190 -9.59 3.01 14.48
N LEU A 191 -9.54 4.32 14.32
CA LEU A 191 -8.84 5.00 13.23
C LEU A 191 -8.40 6.40 13.66
N SER A 192 -7.63 7.07 12.82
CA SER A 192 -7.29 8.48 12.97
C SER A 192 -7.63 9.24 11.69
N ILE A 193 -8.08 10.49 11.84
CA ILE A 193 -8.46 11.37 10.72
C ILE A 193 -7.61 12.65 10.72
N TYR A 194 -7.51 13.30 9.57
CA TYR A 194 -7.07 14.68 9.49
C TYR A 194 -8.27 15.63 9.48
N TYR A 195 -8.30 16.59 10.40
CA TYR A 195 -9.34 17.60 10.49
C TYR A 195 -8.71 18.94 10.90
N ASN A 196 -9.00 20.02 10.16
CA ASN A 196 -8.39 21.34 10.36
C ASN A 196 -6.85 21.32 10.50
N GLY A 197 -6.18 20.50 9.68
CA GLY A 197 -4.72 20.33 9.71
C GLY A 197 -4.17 19.55 10.90
N GLN A 198 -5.03 18.99 11.77
CA GLN A 198 -4.64 18.20 12.93
C GLN A 198 -4.96 16.71 12.72
N PHE A 199 -4.08 15.85 13.22
CA PHE A 199 -4.27 14.39 13.21
C PHE A 199 -4.96 13.96 14.51
N LEU A 200 -6.19 13.46 14.40
CA LEU A 200 -7.07 13.20 15.55
C LEU A 200 -7.46 11.71 15.64
N PRO A 201 -7.25 11.05 16.79
CA PRO A 201 -7.69 9.66 17.00
C PRO A 201 -9.21 9.57 17.24
N ILE A 202 -9.87 8.58 16.63
CA ILE A 202 -11.32 8.34 16.72
C ILE A 202 -11.57 6.94 17.27
N CYS A 203 -12.37 6.85 18.34
CA CYS A 203 -12.77 5.56 18.91
C CYS A 203 -13.75 4.79 18.02
N HIS A 204 -13.88 3.49 18.28
CA HIS A 204 -14.77 2.60 17.56
C HIS A 204 -16.22 3.09 17.51
N GLU A 205 -16.79 3.55 18.63
CA GLU A 205 -18.17 4.04 18.65
C GLU A 205 -18.36 5.34 17.87
N CYS A 206 -17.45 6.30 18.04
CA CYS A 206 -17.51 7.54 17.26
C CYS A 206 -17.38 7.25 15.77
N TRP A 207 -16.51 6.32 15.39
CA TRP A 207 -16.40 5.91 14.00
C TRP A 207 -17.68 5.27 13.48
N LYS A 208 -18.30 4.37 14.26
CA LYS A 208 -19.58 3.76 13.89
C LYS A 208 -20.65 4.82 13.63
N GLU A 209 -20.81 5.78 14.55
CA GLU A 209 -21.76 6.89 14.41
C GLU A 209 -21.48 7.76 13.17
N ILE A 210 -20.21 7.99 12.84
CA ILE A 210 -19.82 8.76 11.65
C ILE A 210 -20.11 7.97 10.37
N SER A 211 -19.79 6.67 10.35
CA SER A 211 -19.97 5.81 9.19
C SER A 211 -21.43 5.61 8.78
N GLU A 212 -22.34 5.81 9.71
CA GLU A 212 -23.79 5.74 9.49
C GLU A 212 -24.38 7.08 9.02
N LYS A 213 -23.60 8.18 9.04
CA LYS A 213 -24.03 9.51 8.60
C LYS A 213 -23.54 9.80 7.19
N ASN A 214 -24.40 10.44 6.40
CA ASN A 214 -24.06 10.91 5.05
C ASN A 214 -23.29 12.25 5.12
N ILE A 215 -22.07 12.23 5.65
CA ILE A 215 -21.20 13.40 5.73
C ILE A 215 -20.21 13.31 4.57
N GLU A 216 -20.36 14.21 3.60
CA GLU A 216 -19.41 14.37 2.51
C GLU A 216 -18.30 15.35 2.91
N TRP A 217 -17.07 15.06 2.50
CA TRP A 217 -15.95 15.97 2.71
C TRP A 217 -16.03 17.08 1.65
N THR A 218 -16.46 18.28 2.04
CA THR A 218 -16.34 19.47 1.18
C THR A 218 -14.90 19.96 1.19
N THR A 219 -14.30 19.98 0.01
CA THR A 219 -12.96 20.49 -0.28
C THR A 219 -12.87 22.01 -0.19
#